data_AF-A0A4Z0NJR6-F1
#
_entry.id   AF-A0A4Z0NJR6-F1
#
_cell.length_a   1.000
_cell.length_b   1.000
_cell.length_c   1.000
_cell.angle_alpha   90.00
_cell.angle_beta   90.00
_cell.angle_gamma   90.00
#
_symmetry.space_group_name_H-M   'P 1'
#
loop_
_entity.id
_entity.type
_entity.pdbx_description
1 polymer ?
#
loop_
_entity_poly.entity_id
_entity_poly.type
_entity_poly.pdbx_seq_one_letter_code
_entity_poly.pdbx_strand_id
1 'polypeptide(L)' 'IDASVREFILNIPAFRKLPAFYQAEEAFAEYANAAHSHTYRQIIDAVENMSAQEQEKLALFLSREGIRGFLTRLGINEAD' A
#
# COMPACT_ATOMS: atom_id res chain seq x y z
N ILE A 1 -7.29 2.03 -36.07
CA ILE A 1 -6.49 1.03 -36.81
C ILE A 1 -7.30 0.67 -38.04
N ASP A 2 -6.70 0.72 -39.23
CA ASP A 2 -7.36 0.40 -40.49
C ASP A 2 -7.89 -1.05 -40.52
N ALA A 3 -9.06 -1.28 -41.09
CA ALA A 3 -9.72 -2.60 -41.08
C ALA A 3 -8.87 -3.66 -41.81
N SER A 4 -8.18 -3.28 -42.88
CA SER A 4 -7.32 -4.16 -43.68
C SER A 4 -6.09 -4.60 -42.89
N VAL A 5 -5.54 -3.67 -42.09
CA VAL A 5 -4.41 -3.94 -41.20
C VAL A 5 -4.83 -4.89 -40.07
N ARG A 6 -6.03 -4.72 -39.53
CA ARG A 6 -6.57 -5.61 -38.49
C ARG A 6 -6.74 -7.04 -39.01
N GLU A 7 -7.33 -7.22 -40.19
CA GLU A 7 -7.52 -8.54 -40.80
C GLU A 7 -6.19 -9.23 -41.15
N PHE A 8 -5.21 -8.45 -41.61
CA PHE A 8 -3.87 -8.98 -41.86
C PHE A 8 -3.23 -9.52 -40.57
N ILE A 9 -3.28 -8.75 -39.48
CA ILE A 9 -2.72 -9.13 -38.18
C ILE A 9 -3.41 -10.39 -37.63
N LEU A 10 -4.74 -10.47 -37.69
CA LEU A 10 -5.51 -11.62 -37.21
C LEU A 10 -5.25 -12.91 -38.01
N ASN A 11 -4.80 -12.79 -39.26
CA ASN A 11 -4.47 -13.92 -40.11
C ASN A 11 -3.03 -14.44 -39.94
N ILE A 12 -2.19 -13.76 -39.16
CA ILE A 12 -0.85 -14.27 -38.84
C ILE A 12 -0.99 -15.47 -37.90
N PRO A 13 -0.42 -16.65 -38.21
CA PRO A 13 -0.55 -17.86 -37.39
C PRO A 13 -0.15 -17.69 -35.92
N ALA A 14 0.82 -16.80 -35.63
CA ALA A 14 1.23 -16.44 -34.28
C ALA A 14 0.12 -15.75 -33.46
N PHE A 15 -0.77 -15.01 -34.14
CA PHE A 15 -1.86 -14.26 -33.50
C PHE A 15 -3.15 -15.07 -33.37
N ARG A 16 -3.35 -16.11 -34.18
CA ARG A 16 -4.52 -17.02 -34.09
C ARG A 16 -4.60 -17.77 -32.75
N LYS A 17 -3.48 -17.94 -32.05
CA LYS A 17 -3.41 -18.56 -30.71
C LYS A 17 -3.50 -17.56 -29.56
N LEU A 18 -3.55 -16.26 -29.85
CA LEU A 18 -3.58 -15.23 -28.81
C LEU A 18 -4.82 -15.18 -27.92
N PRO A 19 -6.04 -15.62 -28.29
CA PRO A 19 -7.12 -15.62 -27.30
C PRO A 19 -6.80 -16.52 -26.08
N ALA A 20 -5.84 -17.45 -26.19
CA ALA A 20 -5.32 -18.22 -25.06
C ALA A 20 -4.15 -17.55 -24.31
N PHE A 21 -3.43 -16.60 -24.93
CA PHE A 21 -2.31 -15.88 -24.29
C PHE A 21 -2.75 -14.67 -23.46
N TYR A 22 -3.91 -14.09 -23.76
CA TYR A 22 -4.51 -13.06 -22.90
C TYR A 22 -5.07 -13.61 -21.58
N GLN A 23 -5.13 -14.93 -21.39
CA GLN A 23 -5.54 -15.54 -20.12
C GLN A 23 -4.41 -15.59 -19.09
N ALA A 24 -3.18 -15.25 -19.48
CA ALA A 24 -2.13 -14.89 -18.53
C ALA A 24 -2.28 -13.42 -18.13
N GLU A 25 -3.51 -12.98 -17.82
CA GLU A 25 -3.71 -11.71 -17.12
C GLU A 25 -2.90 -11.84 -15.82
N GLU A 26 -1.89 -11.00 -15.67
CA GLU A 26 -1.27 -10.76 -14.38
C GLU A 26 -2.42 -10.56 -13.39
N ALA A 27 -2.47 -11.40 -12.35
CA ALA A 27 -3.52 -11.31 -11.34
C ALA A 27 -3.59 -9.84 -10.92
N PHE A 28 -4.80 -9.27 -10.94
CA PHE A 28 -5.03 -7.87 -10.60
C PHE A 28 -4.41 -7.64 -9.22
N ALA A 29 -3.20 -7.10 -9.18
CA ALA A 29 -2.55 -6.78 -7.94
C ALA A 29 -3.35 -5.61 -7.40
N GLU A 30 -4.08 -5.84 -6.32
CA GLU A 30 -4.60 -4.75 -5.52
C GLU A 30 -3.39 -3.98 -4.99
N TYR A 31 -2.91 -3.01 -5.77
CA TYR A 31 -2.00 -1.94 -5.33
C TYR A 31 -2.71 -1.01 -4.33
N ALA A 32 -3.87 -1.41 -3.80
CA ALA A 32 -4.42 -0.88 -2.58
C ALA A 32 -3.44 -1.27 -1.47
N ASN A 33 -2.47 -0.38 -1.23
CA ASN A 33 -1.61 -0.32 -0.06
C ASN A 33 -2.28 -1.08 1.08
N ALA A 34 -1.73 -2.26 1.38
CA ALA A 34 -2.24 -3.23 2.35
C ALA A 34 -3.18 -2.53 3.33
N ALA A 35 -4.49 -2.70 3.08
CA ALA A 35 -5.58 -1.97 3.69
C ALA A 35 -5.17 -1.49 5.08
N HIS A 36 -4.92 -0.17 5.23
CA HIS A 36 -4.37 0.43 6.45
C HIS A 36 -4.87 -0.35 7.66
N SER A 37 -3.96 -1.08 8.30
CA SER A 37 -4.31 -2.03 9.35
C SER A 37 -5.19 -1.32 10.37
N HIS A 38 -6.07 -2.05 11.06
CA HIS A 38 -6.90 -1.44 12.09
C HIS A 38 -6.06 -0.60 13.07
N THR A 39 -4.87 -1.10 13.41
CA THR A 39 -3.84 -0.42 14.19
C THR A 39 -3.36 0.89 13.54
N TYR A 40 -3.08 0.91 12.24
CA TYR A 40 -2.69 2.15 11.54
C TYR A 40 -3.76 3.22 11.67
N ARG A 41 -5.05 2.87 11.49
CA ARG A 41 -6.14 3.85 11.61
C ARG A 41 -6.28 4.38 13.02
N GLN A 42 -6.12 3.52 14.02
CA GLN A 42 -6.14 3.93 15.43
C GLN A 42 -4.98 4.88 15.76
N ILE A 43 -3.79 4.63 15.22
CA ILE A 43 -2.64 5.51 15.41
C ILE A 43 -2.92 6.89 14.80
N ILE A 44 -3.44 6.94 13.57
CA ILE A 44 -3.76 8.20 12.90
C ILE A 44 -4.86 8.96 13.65
N ASP A 45 -5.96 8.29 14.01
CA ASP A 45 -7.06 8.90 14.76
C ASP A 45 -6.58 9.47 16.11
N ALA A 46 -5.73 8.74 16.84
CA ALA A 46 -5.15 9.23 18.07
C ALA A 46 -4.29 10.49 17.86
N VAL A 47 -3.50 10.55 16.78
CA VAL A 47 -2.66 11.72 16.46
C VAL A 47 -3.49 12.90 15.97
N GLU A 48 -4.52 12.68 15.16
CA GLU A 48 -5.43 13.73 14.66
C GLU A 48 -6.25 14.37 15.79
N ASN A 49 -6.57 13.61 16.83
CA ASN A 49 -7.27 14.13 18.01
C ASN A 49 -6.35 14.89 19.00
N MET A 50 -5.04 14.95 18.76
CA MET A 50 -4.11 15.75 19.58
C MET A 50 -4.13 17.23 19.18
N SER A 51 -3.93 18.11 20.15
CA SER A 51 -3.64 19.52 19.87
C SER A 51 -2.28 19.69 19.19
N ALA A 52 -2.07 20.81 18.49
CA ALA A 52 -0.79 21.12 17.84
C ALA A 52 0.40 21.08 18.82
N GLN A 53 0.19 21.52 20.06
CA GLN A 53 1.23 21.49 21.09
C GLN A 53 1.58 20.06 21.53
N GLU A 54 0.59 19.16 21.59
CA GLU A 54 0.80 17.76 21.92
C GLU A 54 1.52 17.02 20.80
N GLN A 55 1.15 17.29 19.53
CA GLN A 55 1.84 16.75 18.36
C GLN A 55 3.31 17.18 18.31
N GLU A 56 3.60 18.46 18.60
CA GLU A 56 4.98 18.97 18.66
C GLU A 56 5.80 18.26 19.75
N LYS A 57 5.23 18.11 20.95
CA LYS A 57 5.87 17.36 22.03
C LYS A 57 6.12 15.92 21.62
N LEU A 58 5.12 15.24 21.05
CA LEU A 58 5.24 13.87 20.57
C LEU A 58 6.37 13.73 19.54
N ALA A 59 6.44 14.65 18.57
CA ALA A 59 7.49 14.66 17.56
C ALA A 59 8.88 14.84 18.18
N LEU A 60 9.02 15.74 19.15
CA LEU A 60 10.29 15.96 19.87
C LEU A 60 10.70 14.73 20.69
N PHE A 61 9.75 14.08 21.37
CA PHE A 61 10.00 12.86 22.12
C PHE A 61 10.43 11.71 21.22
N LEU A 62 9.70 11.46 20.13
CA LEU A 62 10.03 10.41 19.16
C LEU A 62 11.39 10.66 18.51
N SER A 63 11.75 11.91 18.25
CA SER A 63 13.06 12.27 17.68
C SER A 63 14.21 12.01 18.67
N ARG A 64 13.96 12.21 19.98
CA ARG A 64 14.99 12.07 21.02
C ARG A 64 15.18 10.63 21.51
N GLU A 65 14.08 9.91 21.71
CA GLU A 65 14.09 8.60 22.39
C GLU A 65 13.71 7.45 21.46
N GLY A 66 13.23 7.76 20.25
CA GLY A 66 12.73 6.78 19.30
C GLY A 66 11.41 6.14 19.76
N ILE A 67 10.84 5.33 18.86
CA ILE A 67 9.58 4.62 19.12
C ILE A 67 9.72 3.65 20.30
N ARG A 68 10.87 2.96 20.43
CA ARG A 68 11.12 2.04 21.54
C ARG A 68 11.08 2.74 22.90
N GLY A 69 11.78 3.87 23.04
CA GLY A 69 11.78 4.64 24.29
C GLY A 69 10.41 5.19 24.63
N PHE A 70 9.66 5.65 23.63
CA PHE A 70 8.27 6.06 23.78
C PHE A 70 7.37 4.93 24.30
N LEU A 71 7.43 3.75 23.68
CA LEU A 71 6.64 2.58 24.08
C LEU A 71 7.00 2.11 25.51
N THR A 72 8.27 2.09 25.87
CA THR A 72 8.72 1.77 27.24
C THR A 72 8.12 2.72 28.28
N ARG A 73 8.06 4.04 28.00
CA ARG A 73 7.43 5.01 28.92
C ARG A 73 5.92 4.81 29.06
N LEU A 74 5.25 4.35 28.00
CA LEU A 74 3.85 3.98 28.05
C LEU A 74 3.60 2.66 28.80
N GLY A 75 4.65 1.97 29.26
CA GLY A 75 4.55 0.64 29.86
C GLY A 75 4.22 -0.45 28.83
N ILE A 76 4.29 -0.12 27.54
CA ILE A 76 4.11 -1.05 26.43
C ILE A 76 5.50 -1.62 26.13
N ASN A 77 5.97 -2.51 27.00
CA ASN A 77 7.17 -3.27 26.70
C ASN A 77 6.84 -4.26 25.57
N GLU A 78 7.74 -4.40 24.59
CA GLU A 78 7.82 -5.63 23.79
C GLU A 78 8.25 -6.75 24.76
N ALA A 79 7.29 -7.26 25.53
CA ALA A 79 7.48 -8.46 26.33
C ALA A 79 7.28 -9.65 25.39
N ASP A 80 8.42 -10.25 25.02
CA ASP A 80 8.65 -11.58 24.42
C ASP A 80 7.79 -12.02 23.22
#